data_AF-A0A355D5Y0-F1
#
_entry.id   AF-A0A355D5Y0-F1
#
_cell.length_a   1.000
_cell.length_b   1.000
_cell.length_c   1.000
_cell.angle_alpha   90.00
_cell.angle_beta   90.00
_cell.angle_gamma   90.00
#
_symmetry.space_group_name_H-M   'P 1'
#
loop_
_entity.id
_entity.type
_entity.pdbx_description
1 polymer ?
#
loop_
_entity_poly.entity_id
_entity_poly.type
_entity_poly.pdbx_seq_one_letter_code
_entity_poly.pdbx_strand_id
1 'polypeptide(L)'
;MSRVHICVLGEVDIKVDGVSVTDKLSNKAIGLLCFLCTNKGKKFTRDRLCTFFWNNATIENARYNLRYSLWVLRKIFNREDCDLFISSKDSCMINPEFDYYIDVLQINFVMENLEN
;
A
#
# COMPACT_ATOMS: atom_id res chain seq x y z
N MET A 1 1.74 4.70 -18.94
CA MET A 1 0.91 5.07 -17.78
C MET A 1 0.86 3.85 -16.87
N SER A 2 1.04 4.04 -15.56
CA SER A 2 1.06 2.91 -14.62
C SER A 2 -0.30 2.22 -14.57
N ARG A 3 -0.31 0.90 -14.40
CA ARG A 3 -1.54 0.09 -14.32
C ARG A 3 -2.36 0.40 -13.06
N VAL A 4 -1.67 0.62 -11.96
CA VAL A 4 -2.26 0.86 -10.64
C VAL A 4 -2.26 2.35 -10.36
N HIS A 5 -3.45 2.91 -10.08
CA HIS A 5 -3.62 4.30 -9.66
C HIS A 5 -4.23 4.33 -8.27
N ILE A 6 -3.61 5.09 -7.37
CA ILE A 6 -4.04 5.28 -5.99
C ILE A 6 -4.30 6.78 -5.81
N CYS A 7 -5.56 7.17 -5.76
CA CYS A 7 -5.97 8.53 -5.51
C CYS A 7 -6.55 8.64 -4.09
N VAL A 8 -5.93 9.46 -3.23
CA VAL A 8 -6.33 9.64 -1.83
C VAL A 8 -6.49 11.11 -1.43
N LEU A 9 -6.23 12.04 -2.34
CA LEU A 9 -6.41 13.48 -2.12
C LEU A 9 -7.85 13.92 -2.46
N GLY A 10 -8.82 13.27 -1.81
CA GLY A 10 -10.25 13.45 -2.07
C GLY A 10 -11.03 12.21 -1.65
N GLU A 11 -12.08 11.89 -2.38
CA GLU A 11 -12.69 10.56 -2.27
C GLU A 11 -11.67 9.52 -2.71
N VAL A 12 -11.46 8.50 -1.88
CA VAL A 12 -10.47 7.46 -2.15
C VAL A 12 -10.91 6.65 -3.36
N ASP A 13 -10.07 6.60 -4.39
CA ASP A 13 -10.29 5.79 -5.58
C ASP A 13 -9.01 5.06 -5.96
N ILE A 14 -9.07 3.73 -5.92
CA ILE A 14 -7.96 2.84 -6.24
C ILE A 14 -8.38 2.00 -7.43
N LYS A 15 -7.61 2.11 -8.51
CA LYS A 15 -7.89 1.48 -9.80
C LYS A 15 -6.78 0.55 -10.23
N VAL A 16 -7.16 -0.55 -10.85
CA VAL A 16 -6.28 -1.50 -11.53
C VAL A 16 -6.79 -1.64 -12.96
N ASP A 17 -5.94 -1.33 -13.94
CA ASP A 17 -6.34 -1.31 -15.36
C ASP A 17 -7.58 -0.43 -15.62
N GLY A 18 -7.71 0.68 -14.88
CA GLY A 18 -8.85 1.61 -14.96
C GLY A 18 -10.11 1.17 -14.21
N VAL A 19 -10.18 -0.07 -13.72
CA VAL A 19 -11.32 -0.60 -12.96
C VAL A 19 -11.13 -0.33 -11.48
N SER A 20 -12.14 0.26 -10.83
CA SER A 20 -12.09 0.54 -9.38
C SER A 20 -12.11 -0.77 -8.59
N VAL A 21 -11.25 -0.84 -7.58
CA VAL A 21 -11.13 -1.96 -6.62
C VAL A 21 -11.26 -1.49 -5.18
N THR A 22 -11.60 -0.21 -4.97
CA THR A 22 -11.70 0.42 -3.64
C THR A 22 -12.67 -0.32 -2.72
N ASP A 23 -13.81 -0.75 -3.25
CA ASP A 23 -14.87 -1.49 -2.53
C ASP A 23 -14.41 -2.86 -2.00
N LYS A 24 -13.35 -3.43 -2.59
CA LYS A 24 -12.75 -4.70 -2.17
C LYS A 24 -11.75 -4.55 -1.03
N LEU A 25 -11.45 -3.31 -0.62
CA LEU A 25 -10.41 -3.00 0.35
C LEU A 25 -11.01 -2.39 1.62
N SER A 26 -10.54 -2.85 2.78
CA SER A 26 -10.84 -2.17 4.04
C SER A 26 -10.02 -0.88 4.16
N ASN A 27 -10.49 0.09 4.95
CA ASN A 27 -9.74 1.32 5.26
C ASN A 27 -8.33 1.03 5.80
N LYS A 28 -8.15 -0.06 6.57
CA LYS A 28 -6.83 -0.47 7.09
C LYS A 28 -5.93 -1.06 6.00
N ALA A 29 -6.49 -1.80 5.04
CA ALA A 29 -5.74 -2.29 3.87
C ALA A 29 -5.33 -1.13 2.95
N ILE A 30 -6.22 -0.15 2.73
CA ILE A 30 -5.93 1.09 2.00
C ILE A 30 -4.79 1.86 2.68
N GLY A 31 -4.88 2.08 3.99
CA GLY A 31 -3.84 2.76 4.76
C GLY A 31 -2.49 2.03 4.69
N LEU A 32 -2.48 0.70 4.78
CA LEU A 32 -1.27 -0.11 4.65
C LEU A 32 -0.66 0.02 3.25
N LEU A 33 -1.48 -0.06 2.20
CA LEU A 33 -1.03 0.10 0.81
C LEU A 33 -0.38 1.48 0.61
N CYS A 34 -1.10 2.55 0.98
CA CYS A 34 -0.61 3.92 0.83
C CYS A 34 0.71 4.12 1.58
N PHE A 35 0.78 3.67 2.83
CA PHE A 35 1.99 3.80 3.65
C PHE A 35 3.21 3.09 3.03
N LEU A 36 3.04 1.89 2.49
CA LEU A 36 4.13 1.18 1.84
C LEU A 36 4.53 1.87 0.52
N CYS A 37 3.56 2.30 -0.29
CA CYS A 37 3.79 3.01 -1.55
C CYS A 37 4.50 4.35 -1.35
N THR A 38 4.16 5.13 -0.32
CA THR A 38 4.83 6.41 -0.03
C THR A 38 6.20 6.25 0.64
N ASN A 39 6.58 5.03 1.00
CA ASN A 39 7.87 4.69 1.62
C ASN A 39 8.66 3.71 0.74
N LYS A 40 8.64 3.90 -0.58
CA LYS A 40 9.39 3.08 -1.55
C LYS A 40 10.86 2.93 -1.14
N GLY A 41 11.36 1.69 -1.21
CA GLY A 41 12.72 1.34 -0.78
C GLY A 41 12.92 1.11 0.72
N LYS A 42 11.93 1.41 1.58
CA LYS A 42 12.02 1.17 3.03
C LYS A 42 11.37 -0.16 3.42
N LYS A 43 12.03 -0.87 4.33
CA LYS A 43 11.58 -2.14 4.90
C LYS A 43 11.03 -1.93 6.31
N PHE A 44 9.85 -2.49 6.58
CA PHE A 44 9.17 -2.37 7.87
C PHE A 44 9.00 -3.73 8.52
N THR A 45 9.11 -3.80 9.85
CA THR A 45 8.78 -5.01 10.59
C THR A 45 7.28 -5.21 10.63
N ARG A 46 6.84 -6.47 10.64
CA ARG A 46 5.42 -6.80 10.74
C ARG A 46 4.80 -6.31 12.04
N ASP A 47 5.54 -6.37 13.15
CA ASP A 47 5.05 -5.86 14.43
C ASP A 47 4.86 -4.33 14.38
N ARG A 48 5.74 -3.56 13.72
CA ARG A 48 5.54 -2.12 13.52
C ARG A 48 4.30 -1.81 12.69
N LEU A 49 4.08 -2.56 11.60
CA LEU A 49 2.87 -2.42 10.79
C LEU A 49 1.61 -2.80 11.58
N CYS A 50 1.68 -3.85 12.42
CA CYS A 50 0.61 -4.23 13.32
C CYS A 50 0.25 -3.08 14.26
N THR A 51 1.24 -2.49 14.93
CA THR A 51 1.04 -1.36 15.84
C THR A 51 0.47 -0.13 15.13
N PHE A 52 0.94 0.19 13.91
CA PHE A 52 0.46 1.37 13.19
C PHE A 52 -1.01 1.27 12.78
N PHE A 53 -1.43 0.11 12.28
CA PHE A 53 -2.76 -0.02 11.69
C PHE A 53 -3.79 -0.67 12.63
N TRP A 54 -3.38 -1.49 13.59
CA TRP A 54 -4.26 -2.19 14.52
C TRP A 54 -3.83 -2.03 15.98
N ASN A 55 -3.44 -0.82 16.38
CA ASN A 55 -3.06 -0.47 17.76
C ASN A 55 -4.09 -0.87 18.84
N ASN A 56 -5.38 -0.89 18.49
CA ASN A 56 -6.46 -1.21 19.43
C ASN A 56 -6.84 -2.69 19.46
N ALA A 57 -6.13 -3.55 18.72
CA ALA A 57 -6.38 -4.99 18.67
C ALA A 57 -5.38 -5.75 19.57
N THR A 58 -5.74 -6.98 19.95
CA THR A 58 -4.76 -7.92 20.52
C THR A 58 -3.66 -8.22 19.49
N ILE A 59 -2.49 -8.64 19.96
CA ILE A 59 -1.34 -8.94 19.09
C ILE A 59 -1.70 -10.02 18.07
N GLU A 60 -2.44 -11.04 18.50
CA GLU A 60 -2.89 -12.15 17.66
C GLU A 60 -3.80 -11.64 16.52
N ASN A 61 -4.76 -10.78 16.87
CA ASN A 61 -5.70 -10.20 15.90
C ASN A 61 -5.00 -9.22 14.96
N ALA A 62 -4.08 -8.39 15.46
CA ALA A 62 -3.29 -7.49 14.63
C ALA A 62 -2.45 -8.25 13.60
N ARG A 63 -1.77 -9.33 14.02
CA ARG A 63 -0.99 -10.20 13.13
C ARG A 63 -1.86 -10.91 12.10
N TYR A 64 -3.03 -11.41 12.51
CA TYR A 64 -4.01 -12.00 11.60
C TYR A 64 -4.48 -10.99 10.56
N ASN A 65 -4.92 -9.80 10.99
CA ASN A 65 -5.41 -8.74 10.11
C ASN A 65 -4.33 -8.25 9.15
N LEU A 66 -3.07 -8.14 9.59
CA LEU A 66 -1.95 -7.82 8.70
C LEU A 66 -1.74 -8.90 7.64
N ARG A 67 -1.76 -10.19 8.01
CA ARG A 67 -1.65 -11.29 7.03
C ARG A 67 -2.79 -11.24 6.02
N TYR A 68 -4.02 -11.08 6.50
CA TYR A 68 -5.20 -11.01 5.65
C TYR A 68 -5.14 -9.82 4.68
N SER A 69 -4.80 -8.63 5.20
CA SER A 69 -4.69 -7.42 4.36
C SER A 69 -3.62 -7.57 3.28
N LEU A 70 -2.44 -8.10 3.63
CA LEU A 70 -1.39 -8.38 2.64
C LEU A 70 -1.83 -9.41 1.59
N TRP A 71 -2.57 -10.45 2.00
CA TRP A 71 -3.11 -11.43 1.07
C TRP A 71 -4.14 -10.83 0.11
N VAL A 72 -5.10 -10.03 0.60
CA VAL A 72 -6.09 -9.34 -0.24
C VAL A 72 -5.40 -8.43 -1.24
N LEU A 73 -4.43 -7.63 -0.78
CA LEU A 73 -3.68 -6.73 -1.63
C LEU A 73 -2.89 -7.51 -2.70
N ARG A 74 -2.19 -8.60 -2.35
CA ARG A 74 -1.51 -9.45 -3.34
C ARG A 74 -2.50 -9.99 -4.37
N LYS A 75 -3.66 -10.48 -3.94
CA LYS A 75 -4.68 -11.04 -4.85
C LYS A 75 -5.18 -10.02 -5.87
N ILE A 76 -5.26 -8.74 -5.49
CA ILE A 76 -5.78 -7.67 -6.36
C ILE A 76 -4.68 -7.13 -7.29
N PHE A 77 -3.47 -6.93 -6.77
CA PHE A 77 -2.45 -6.12 -7.45
C PHE A 77 -1.32 -6.93 -8.09
N ASN A 78 -1.00 -8.13 -7.58
CA ASN A 78 0.09 -8.93 -8.14
C ASN A 78 -0.14 -9.23 -9.62
N ARG A 79 0.97 -9.37 -10.34
CA ARG A 79 1.03 -9.90 -11.70
C ARG A 79 1.84 -11.20 -11.70
N GLU A 80 1.76 -11.93 -12.81
CA GLU A 80 2.57 -13.15 -13.01
C GLU A 80 4.08 -12.86 -12.93
N ASP A 81 4.50 -11.66 -13.34
CA ASP A 81 5.89 -11.23 -13.46
C ASP A 81 6.35 -10.27 -12.34
N CYS A 82 5.44 -9.74 -11.53
CA CYS A 82 5.79 -8.76 -10.51
C CYS A 82 4.83 -8.79 -9.31
N ASP A 83 5.39 -9.08 -8.14
CA ASP A 83 4.69 -8.98 -6.85
C ASP A 83 4.57 -7.53 -6.38
N LEU A 84 3.43 -7.18 -5.78
CA LEU A 84 3.22 -5.88 -5.14
C LEU A 84 4.20 -5.66 -3.97
N PHE A 85 4.43 -6.69 -3.16
CA PHE A 85 5.25 -6.59 -1.95
C PHE A 85 6.37 -7.62 -1.94
N ILE A 86 7.53 -7.22 -1.42
CA ILE A 86 8.57 -8.13 -0.96
C ILE A 86 8.37 -8.33 0.54
N SER A 87 8.07 -9.56 0.98
CA SER A 87 7.80 -9.85 2.38
C SER A 87 8.48 -11.12 2.86
N SER A 88 8.92 -11.12 4.12
CA SER A 88 9.39 -12.30 4.85
C SER A 88 8.50 -12.58 6.06
N LYS A 89 8.88 -13.57 6.87
CA LYS A 89 8.21 -13.89 8.14
C LYS A 89 8.08 -12.67 9.06
N ASP A 90 9.05 -11.76 9.04
CA ASP A 90 9.14 -10.66 10.02
C ASP A 90 9.06 -9.26 9.40
N SER A 91 9.01 -9.16 8.07
CA SER A 91 9.09 -7.86 7.39
C SER A 91 8.28 -7.75 6.11
N CYS A 92 8.00 -6.53 5.69
CA CYS A 92 7.31 -6.20 4.45
C CYS A 92 7.81 -4.86 3.90
N MET A 93 7.88 -4.76 2.58
CA MET A 93 8.10 -3.52 1.84
C MET A 93 7.33 -3.54 0.51
N ILE A 94 7.05 -2.37 -0.05
CA ILE A 94 6.64 -2.27 -1.46
C ILE A 94 7.80 -2.79 -2.32
N ASN A 95 7.48 -3.59 -3.34
CA ASN A 95 8.46 -4.00 -4.32
C ASN A 95 8.93 -2.76 -5.12
N PRO A 96 10.23 -2.40 -5.10
CA PRO A 96 10.73 -1.24 -5.83
C PRO A 96 10.48 -1.30 -7.34
N GLU A 97 10.37 -2.50 -7.90
CA GLU A 97 10.11 -2.72 -9.33
C GLU A 97 8.62 -2.68 -9.67
N PHE A 98 7.73 -2.63 -8.67
CA PHE A 98 6.30 -2.52 -8.92
C PHE A 98 5.96 -1.09 -9.35
N ASP A 99 5.36 -0.95 -10.53
CA ASP A 99 4.95 0.32 -11.10
C ASP A 99 3.54 0.72 -10.61
N TYR A 100 3.43 1.92 -10.05
CA TYR A 100 2.19 2.49 -9.54
C TYR A 100 2.24 4.01 -9.58
N TYR A 101 1.07 4.61 -9.71
CA TYR A 101 0.84 6.02 -9.49
C TYR A 101 0.15 6.23 -8.13
N ILE A 102 0.60 7.23 -7.36
CA ILE A 102 -0.11 7.73 -6.19
C ILE A 102 -0.07 9.26 -6.17
N ASP A 103 -1.25 9.87 -6.06
CA ASP A 103 -1.45 11.32 -6.19
C ASP A 103 -0.71 12.14 -5.11
N VAL A 104 -0.57 11.61 -3.89
CA VAL A 104 0.21 12.26 -2.82
C VAL A 104 1.69 12.43 -3.19
N LEU A 105 2.31 11.44 -3.85
CA LEU A 105 3.71 11.59 -4.30
C LEU A 105 3.81 12.60 -5.44
N GLN A 106 2.80 12.68 -6.31
CA GLN A 106 2.75 13.68 -7.37
C GLN A 106 2.64 15.09 -6.80
N ILE A 107 1.79 15.32 -5.78
CA ILE A 107 1.70 16.62 -5.12
C ILE A 107 3.03 16.98 -4.47
N ASN A 108 3.65 16.08 -3.71
CA ASN A 108 4.93 16.36 -3.07
C ASN A 108 5.99 16.76 -4.10
N PHE A 109 6.08 16.03 -5.21
CA PHE A 109 6.98 16.37 -6.31
C PHE A 109 6.70 17.78 -6.87
N VAL A 110 5.44 18.13 -7.15
CA VAL A 110 5.09 19.47 -7.66
C VAL A 110 5.47 20.56 -6.65
N MET A 111 5.17 20.36 -5.36
CA MET A 111 5.48 21.33 -4.30
C MET A 111 6.99 21.56 -4.17
N GLU A 112 7.79 20.50 -4.16
CA GLU A 112 9.26 20.59 -4.12
C GLU A 112 9.83 21.33 -5.34
N ASN A 113 9.21 21.23 -6.51
CA ASN A 113 9.66 21.92 -7.72
C ASN A 113 9.13 23.36 -7.86
N LEU A 114 8.15 23.77 -7.05
CA LEU A 114 7.69 25.17 -7.00
C LEU A 114 8.55 26.04 -6.08
N GLU A 115 9.26 25.43 -5.13
CA GLU A 115 10.15 26.10 -4.19
C GLU A 115 11.59 26.27 -4.73
N ASN A 116 11.88 25.71 -5.91
CA ASN A 116 13.16 25.83 -6.64
C ASN A 116 13.04 26.80 -7.82
#